data_AF-A0A3D0Q9J0-F1
#
_entry.id   AF-A0A3D0Q9J0-F1
#
_cell.length_a   1.000
_cell.length_b   1.000
_cell.length_c   1.000
_cell.angle_alpha   90.00
_cell.angle_beta   90.00
_cell.angle_gamma   90.00
#
_symmetry.space_group_name_H-M   'P 1'
#
loop_
_entity.id
_entity.type
_entity.pdbx_description
1 polymer ?
#
loop_
_entity_poly.entity_id
_entity_poly.type
_entity_poly.pdbx_seq_one_letter_code
_entity_poly.pdbx_strand_id
1 'polypeptide(L)'
;RNYYLLDILRRHQIDVYELGKSVQAGGKTFDPASSYVVPMNQKQFRLINALFEIRTTFTDSLFYDVSSWTLPLAFNLPYAELKAPTRDLLGKKVDRPIFPKGDLVTASNPVAYAFEWKPYYAPRALYRLQKAGIKTRVATKQFEATTPNGKQRFDYGAIMVPVGIQRDKAELIAKTFQTIAQEDGIHCTTLSTGMSIEGIDLGSSSFEPLQMPRVMLVVGQGVSATDIGEAWHLLDQRFAIEVSLIETQSIGRVELGRYTTIVMADGSYASVDSAGMASLRRWIENGGTLVAMEQAAEWAVNNRL
;
A
#
# COMPACT_ATOMS: atom_id res chain seq x y z
N ARG A 1 -5.22 6.98 1.92
CA ARG A 1 -5.01 6.71 3.37
C ARG A 1 -5.86 7.65 4.22
N ASN A 2 -5.79 8.97 4.04
CA ASN A 2 -6.67 9.95 4.70
C ASN A 2 -8.16 9.56 4.69
N TYR A 3 -8.71 9.21 3.53
CA TYR A 3 -10.11 8.76 3.40
C TYR A 3 -10.53 7.72 4.45
N TYR A 4 -9.70 6.69 4.65
CA TYR A 4 -9.99 5.59 5.56
C TYR A 4 -9.82 5.97 7.03
N LEU A 5 -8.78 6.75 7.35
CA LEU A 5 -8.62 7.30 8.71
C LEU A 5 -9.84 8.15 9.08
N LEU A 6 -10.25 9.06 8.20
CA LEU A 6 -11.42 9.92 8.40
C LEU A 6 -12.71 9.12 8.53
N ASP A 7 -12.89 8.04 7.77
CA ASP A 7 -14.08 7.19 7.91
C ASP A 7 -14.10 6.46 9.26
N ILE A 8 -12.95 5.99 9.76
CA ILE A 8 -12.85 5.42 11.11
C ILE A 8 -13.22 6.46 12.16
N LEU A 9 -12.61 7.66 12.12
CA LEU A 9 -12.90 8.73 13.08
C LEU A 9 -14.38 9.12 13.06
N ARG A 10 -14.97 9.24 11.87
CA ARG A 10 -16.41 9.52 11.70
C ARG A 10 -17.30 8.44 12.30
N ARG A 11 -16.98 7.14 12.11
CA ARG A 11 -17.75 6.03 12.72
C ARG A 11 -17.72 6.08 14.25
N HIS A 12 -16.62 6.58 14.82
CA HIS A 12 -16.49 6.83 16.25
C HIS A 12 -17.05 8.19 16.72
N GLN A 13 -17.76 8.92 15.84
CA GLN A 13 -18.35 10.24 16.14
C GLN A 13 -17.29 11.26 16.60
N ILE A 14 -16.08 11.16 16.06
CA ILE A 14 -15.01 12.13 16.26
C ILE A 14 -15.15 13.20 15.19
N ASP A 15 -15.33 14.45 15.62
CA ASP A 15 -15.37 15.61 14.76
C ASP A 15 -13.97 15.88 14.19
N VAL A 16 -13.90 16.03 12.87
CA VAL A 16 -12.69 16.35 12.12
C VAL A 16 -12.97 17.55 11.22
N TYR A 17 -11.97 18.40 11.04
CA TYR A 17 -12.06 19.62 10.24
C TYR A 17 -10.94 19.63 9.20
N GLU A 18 -11.19 20.23 8.04
CA GLU A 18 -10.13 20.61 7.12
C GLU A 18 -9.20 21.62 7.80
N LEU A 19 -7.92 21.60 7.45
CA LEU A 19 -6.99 22.60 7.95
C LEU A 19 -7.25 23.96 7.28
N GLY A 20 -7.54 25.00 8.06
CA GLY A 20 -7.93 26.31 7.54
C GLY A 20 -6.79 27.13 6.92
N LYS A 21 -5.54 26.90 7.35
CA LYS A 21 -4.34 27.56 6.84
C LYS A 21 -3.11 26.68 7.07
N SER A 22 -2.06 26.89 6.28
CA SER A 22 -0.83 26.12 6.45
C SER A 22 -0.24 26.32 7.85
N VAL A 23 0.28 25.24 8.44
CA VAL A 23 0.86 25.24 9.78
C VAL A 23 2.14 24.41 9.80
N GLN A 24 3.13 24.90 10.55
CA GLN A 24 4.31 24.12 10.88
C GLN A 24 4.17 23.56 12.30
N ALA A 25 4.29 22.24 12.42
CA ALA A 25 4.17 21.55 13.70
C ALA A 25 5.02 20.27 13.69
N GLY A 26 5.71 19.98 14.80
CA GLY A 26 6.54 18.77 14.92
C GLY A 26 7.60 18.63 13.82
N GLY A 27 8.18 19.75 13.36
CA GLY A 27 9.18 19.78 12.29
C GLY A 27 8.64 19.50 10.88
N LYS A 28 7.30 19.48 10.70
CA LYS A 28 6.63 19.21 9.41
C LYS A 28 5.77 20.40 9.01
N THR A 29 5.60 20.58 7.71
CA THR A 29 4.66 21.55 7.15
C THR A 29 3.39 20.83 6.72
N PHE A 30 2.24 21.34 7.13
CA PHE A 30 0.93 20.82 6.76
C PHE A 30 0.23 21.81 5.83
N ASP A 31 -0.25 21.30 4.70
CA ASP A 31 -0.95 22.08 3.69
C ASP A 31 -2.48 21.94 3.82
N PRO A 32 -3.26 23.04 3.75
CA PRO A 32 -4.72 23.04 3.82
C PRO A 32 -5.42 22.06 2.88
N ALA A 33 -4.89 21.86 1.67
CA ALA A 33 -5.55 21.04 0.66
C ALA A 33 -5.52 19.53 0.98
N SER A 34 -4.66 19.10 1.91
CA SER A 34 -4.43 17.67 2.20
C SER A 34 -4.37 17.31 3.68
N SER A 35 -4.50 18.30 4.57
CA SER A 35 -4.34 18.12 6.01
C SER A 35 -5.65 18.35 6.77
N TYR A 36 -5.77 17.71 7.93
CA TYR A 36 -6.96 17.72 8.76
C TYR A 36 -6.61 18.02 10.21
N VAL A 37 -7.56 18.60 10.94
CA VAL A 37 -7.46 18.96 12.36
C VAL A 37 -8.53 18.20 13.14
N VAL A 38 -8.09 17.49 14.19
CA VAL A 38 -8.98 16.81 15.15
C VAL A 38 -8.93 17.58 16.47
N PRO A 39 -9.95 18.40 16.80
CA PRO A 39 -9.95 19.15 18.04
C PRO A 39 -10.17 18.22 19.24
N MET A 40 -9.46 18.44 20.34
CA MET A 40 -9.65 17.66 21.57
C MET A 40 -10.92 18.08 22.35
N ASN A 41 -11.41 19.31 22.17
CA ASN A 41 -12.58 19.84 22.86
C ASN A 41 -13.90 19.29 22.27
N GLN A 42 -14.12 17.99 22.44
CA GLN A 42 -15.32 17.27 22.02
C GLN A 42 -15.58 16.07 22.95
N LYS A 43 -16.77 15.46 22.85
CA LYS A 43 -17.20 14.39 23.76
C LYS A 43 -16.24 13.19 23.79
N GLN A 44 -15.60 12.87 22.66
CA GLN A 44 -14.71 11.72 22.51
C GLN A 44 -13.26 11.98 22.99
N PHE A 45 -13.01 13.00 23.81
CA PHE A 45 -11.66 13.41 24.27
C PHE A 45 -10.74 12.23 24.64
N ARG A 46 -11.19 11.31 25.49
CA ARG A 46 -10.38 10.17 25.95
C ARG A 46 -10.04 9.20 24.82
N LEU A 47 -11.00 8.95 23.92
CA LEU A 47 -10.80 8.09 22.77
C LEU A 47 -9.82 8.73 21.77
N ILE A 48 -9.97 10.02 21.50
CA ILE A 48 -9.04 10.76 20.62
C ILE A 48 -7.64 10.70 21.21
N ASN A 49 -7.49 10.93 22.52
CA ASN A 49 -6.21 10.80 23.18
C ASN A 49 -5.62 9.40 22.96
N ALA A 50 -6.38 8.32 23.21
CA ALA A 50 -5.91 6.96 23.00
C ALA A 50 -5.54 6.63 21.54
N LEU A 51 -6.27 7.17 20.56
CA LEU A 51 -6.01 6.92 19.14
C LEU A 51 -4.81 7.70 18.57
N PHE A 52 -4.42 8.82 19.20
CA PHE A 52 -3.41 9.74 18.67
C PHE A 52 -2.18 9.90 19.56
N GLU A 53 -2.23 9.43 20.81
CA GLU A 53 -1.09 9.55 21.73
C GLU A 53 0.10 8.71 21.26
N ILE A 54 1.30 9.25 21.49
CA ILE A 54 2.56 8.55 21.33
C ILE A 54 3.15 8.41 22.73
N ARG A 55 3.11 7.20 23.29
CA ARG A 55 3.73 6.91 24.59
C ARG A 55 5.14 6.38 24.39
N THR A 56 6.12 7.13 24.88
CA THR A 56 7.54 6.72 24.87
C THR A 56 8.09 6.43 26.26
N THR A 57 7.36 6.76 27.32
CA THR A 57 7.70 6.50 28.72
C THR A 57 6.57 5.74 29.40
N PHE A 58 6.94 4.74 30.20
CA PHE A 58 6.01 3.85 30.88
C PHE A 58 6.35 3.79 32.37
N THR A 59 5.34 3.70 33.23
CA THR A 59 5.52 3.62 34.68
C THR A 59 5.89 2.20 35.15
N ASP A 60 5.58 1.18 34.35
CA ASP A 60 5.87 -0.23 34.61
C ASP A 60 6.41 -0.91 33.34
N SER A 61 7.17 -1.99 33.54
CA SER A 61 7.82 -2.81 32.52
C SER A 61 6.89 -3.75 31.74
N LEU A 62 5.60 -3.79 32.09
CA LEU A 62 4.57 -4.58 31.41
C LEU A 62 4.22 -3.95 30.05
N PHE A 63 5.11 -4.15 29.09
CA PHE A 63 5.10 -3.58 27.74
C PHE A 63 3.92 -4.05 26.86
N TYR A 64 3.32 -5.21 27.17
CA TYR A 64 2.35 -5.88 26.29
C TYR A 64 0.96 -5.24 26.26
N ASP A 65 0.54 -4.50 27.31
CA ASP A 65 -0.82 -3.95 27.40
C ASP A 65 -0.93 -2.45 27.01
N VAL A 66 0.16 -1.81 26.58
CA VAL A 66 0.23 -0.33 26.47
C VAL A 66 0.67 0.18 25.09
N SER A 67 1.07 -0.70 24.16
CA SER A 67 1.61 -0.29 22.86
C SER A 67 0.69 -0.69 21.70
N SER A 68 0.49 0.24 20.75
CA SER A 68 0.23 0.02 19.31
C SER A 68 -0.99 0.67 18.64
N TRP A 69 -1.83 1.45 19.32
CA TRP A 69 -3.03 2.03 18.69
C TRP A 69 -2.87 3.46 18.15
N THR A 70 -1.64 3.97 17.98
CA THR A 70 -1.42 5.30 17.38
C THR A 70 -1.82 5.29 15.90
N LEU A 71 -3.08 5.59 15.64
CA LEU A 71 -3.75 5.39 14.37
C LEU A 71 -3.08 6.16 13.22
N PRO A 72 -2.62 7.41 13.37
CA PRO A 72 -1.89 8.09 12.31
C PRO A 72 -0.60 7.36 11.88
N LEU A 73 0.11 6.74 12.83
CA LEU A 73 1.33 5.99 12.54
C LEU A 73 1.01 4.66 11.84
N ALA A 74 -0.03 3.94 12.28
CA ALA A 74 -0.51 2.73 11.61
C ALA A 74 -0.94 3.00 10.16
N PHE A 75 -1.49 4.19 9.89
CA PHE A 75 -1.83 4.64 8.54
C PHE A 75 -0.64 5.21 7.76
N ASN A 76 0.56 5.27 8.36
CA ASN A 76 1.76 5.89 7.81
C ASN A 76 1.48 7.31 7.28
N LEU A 77 0.87 8.14 8.13
CA LEU A 77 0.53 9.53 7.84
C LEU A 77 1.41 10.51 8.63
N PRO A 78 1.82 11.63 8.03
CA PRO A 78 2.39 12.75 8.77
C PRO A 78 1.39 13.22 9.85
N TYR A 79 1.87 13.30 11.09
CA TYR A 79 1.10 13.73 12.25
C TYR A 79 1.95 14.60 13.18
N ALA A 80 1.30 15.54 13.85
CA ALA A 80 1.85 16.39 14.89
C ALA A 80 0.75 16.83 15.87
N GLU A 81 1.07 16.85 17.16
CA GLU A 81 0.21 17.41 18.21
C GLU A 81 0.32 18.94 18.24
N LEU A 82 -0.80 19.64 18.42
CA LEU A 82 -0.86 21.10 18.54
C LEU A 82 -1.15 21.49 20.00
N LYS A 83 -0.15 22.01 20.72
CA LYS A 83 -0.28 22.40 22.14
C LYS A 83 -0.99 23.73 22.37
N ALA A 84 -0.89 24.66 21.42
CA ALA A 84 -1.51 25.98 21.48
C ALA A 84 -2.17 26.33 20.13
N PRO A 85 -3.24 25.62 19.72
CA PRO A 85 -3.88 25.85 18.43
C PRO A 85 -4.67 27.17 18.44
N THR A 86 -4.57 27.93 17.37
CA THR A 86 -5.42 29.11 17.13
C THR A 86 -6.73 28.68 16.46
N ARG A 87 -7.84 29.38 16.75
CA ARG A 87 -9.18 29.00 16.24
C ARG A 87 -9.28 29.03 14.72
N ASP A 88 -8.46 29.83 14.06
CA ASP A 88 -8.40 29.96 12.60
C ASP A 88 -7.76 28.74 11.89
N LEU A 89 -7.27 27.75 12.65
CA LEU A 89 -6.83 26.47 12.09
C LEU A 89 -8.00 25.54 11.73
N LEU A 90 -9.18 25.73 12.33
CA LEU A 90 -10.37 24.94 12.03
C LEU A 90 -11.04 25.47 10.77
N GLY A 91 -10.88 24.75 9.66
CA GLY A 91 -11.60 24.99 8.43
C GLY A 91 -13.01 24.39 8.46
N LYS A 92 -13.46 23.89 7.31
CA LYS A 92 -14.79 23.26 7.19
C LYS A 92 -14.84 21.93 7.95
N LYS A 93 -15.95 21.67 8.65
CA LYS A 93 -16.20 20.36 9.27
C LYS A 93 -16.35 19.29 8.18
N VAL A 94 -15.69 18.14 8.40
CA VAL A 94 -15.76 16.98 7.51
C VAL A 94 -16.90 16.07 7.95
N ASP A 95 -18.07 16.22 7.32
CA ASP A 95 -19.24 15.39 7.65
C ASP A 95 -19.10 13.95 7.12
N ARG A 96 -18.52 13.80 5.93
CA ARG A 96 -18.25 12.51 5.29
C ARG A 96 -16.95 12.58 4.50
N PRO A 97 -16.04 11.60 4.64
CA PRO A 97 -14.85 11.56 3.81
C PRO A 97 -15.23 11.31 2.35
N ILE A 98 -14.65 12.10 1.45
CA ILE A 98 -14.80 11.94 0.01
C ILE A 98 -13.66 11.06 -0.48
N PHE A 99 -13.99 10.04 -1.27
CA PHE A 99 -12.98 9.19 -1.88
C PHE A 99 -12.14 10.03 -2.87
N PRO A 100 -10.80 9.95 -2.83
CA PRO A 100 -9.96 10.77 -3.69
C PRO A 100 -10.24 10.48 -5.16
N LYS A 101 -10.29 11.53 -5.97
CA LYS A 101 -10.36 11.42 -7.43
C LYS A 101 -8.95 11.56 -7.99
N GLY A 102 -8.54 10.59 -8.80
CA GLY A 102 -7.34 10.71 -9.61
C GLY A 102 -7.66 11.43 -10.92
N ASP A 103 -6.62 11.67 -11.69
CA ASP A 103 -6.69 12.20 -13.04
C ASP A 103 -5.67 11.47 -13.93
N LEU A 104 -5.89 11.55 -15.23
CA LEU A 104 -4.95 11.06 -16.23
C LEU A 104 -4.57 12.22 -17.14
N VAL A 105 -3.32 12.63 -17.07
CA VAL A 105 -2.76 13.70 -17.89
C VAL A 105 -2.04 13.08 -19.09
N THR A 106 -2.52 13.35 -20.31
CA THR A 106 -2.05 12.68 -21.53
C THR A 106 -1.38 13.63 -22.54
N ALA A 107 -0.27 13.18 -23.12
CA ALA A 107 0.34 13.76 -24.31
C ALA A 107 -0.20 13.15 -25.60
N SER A 108 -0.07 13.88 -26.71
CA SER A 108 -0.22 13.32 -28.07
C SER A 108 1.01 12.47 -28.38
N ASN A 109 0.90 11.14 -28.34
CA ASN A 109 1.98 10.14 -28.52
C ASN A 109 2.92 9.94 -27.32
N PRO A 110 2.43 9.36 -26.21
CA PRO A 110 3.26 9.06 -25.06
C PRO A 110 4.20 7.87 -25.32
N VAL A 111 5.44 7.95 -24.85
CA VAL A 111 6.38 6.82 -24.87
C VAL A 111 6.16 5.87 -23.70
N ALA A 112 5.63 6.39 -22.59
CA ALA A 112 5.28 5.64 -21.40
C ALA A 112 4.14 6.30 -20.62
N TYR A 113 3.50 5.51 -19.76
CA TYR A 113 2.62 6.01 -18.70
C TYR A 113 3.29 5.78 -17.34
N ALA A 114 3.01 6.62 -16.37
CA ALA A 114 3.59 6.52 -15.04
C ALA A 114 2.62 6.93 -13.93
N PHE A 115 2.79 6.33 -12.75
CA PHE A 115 2.16 6.75 -11.50
C PHE A 115 3.07 6.46 -10.30
N GLU A 116 2.88 7.21 -9.22
CA GLU A 116 3.63 7.09 -7.97
C GLU A 116 3.13 5.91 -7.11
N TRP A 117 4.00 5.30 -6.30
CA TRP A 117 3.63 4.16 -5.43
C TRP A 117 2.93 4.55 -4.12
N LYS A 118 2.96 5.84 -3.76
CA LYS A 118 2.42 6.36 -2.49
C LYS A 118 0.91 6.15 -2.29
N PRO A 119 0.04 6.27 -3.31
CA PRO A 119 -1.40 6.07 -3.15
C PRO A 119 -1.75 4.68 -2.60
N TYR A 120 -2.80 4.62 -1.77
CA TYR A 120 -3.18 3.37 -1.09
C TYR A 120 -3.53 2.23 -2.04
N TYR A 121 -4.07 2.53 -3.22
CA TYR A 121 -4.46 1.55 -4.23
C TYR A 121 -3.42 1.35 -5.34
N ALA A 122 -2.19 1.84 -5.18
CA ALA A 122 -1.12 1.55 -6.13
C ALA A 122 -0.92 0.03 -6.40
N PRO A 123 -1.04 -0.88 -5.39
CA PRO A 123 -1.01 -2.32 -5.64
C PRO A 123 -2.13 -2.81 -6.56
N ARG A 124 -3.37 -2.31 -6.36
CA ARG A 124 -4.53 -2.64 -7.20
C ARG A 124 -4.32 -2.19 -8.64
N ALA A 125 -3.82 -0.97 -8.81
CA ALA A 125 -3.54 -0.39 -10.13
C ALA A 125 -2.46 -1.19 -10.88
N LEU A 126 -1.36 -1.51 -10.22
CA LEU A 126 -0.30 -2.34 -10.78
C LEU A 126 -0.80 -3.74 -11.15
N TYR A 127 -1.53 -4.40 -10.25
CA TYR A 127 -2.08 -5.73 -10.51
C TYR A 127 -3.05 -5.73 -11.69
N ARG A 128 -3.92 -4.71 -11.79
CA ARG A 128 -4.86 -4.53 -12.92
C ARG A 128 -4.12 -4.47 -14.27
N LEU A 129 -3.02 -3.73 -14.34
CA LEU A 129 -2.17 -3.67 -15.53
C LEU A 129 -1.57 -5.04 -15.85
N GLN A 130 -0.97 -5.69 -14.86
CA GLN A 130 -0.28 -6.97 -15.04
C GLN A 130 -1.25 -8.10 -15.41
N LYS A 131 -2.45 -8.13 -14.83
CA LYS A 131 -3.52 -9.09 -15.16
C LYS A 131 -4.02 -8.93 -16.60
N ALA A 132 -4.00 -7.71 -17.13
CA ALA A 132 -4.25 -7.45 -18.55
C ALA A 132 -3.06 -7.83 -19.47
N GLY A 133 -2.00 -8.45 -18.91
CA GLY A 133 -0.78 -8.82 -19.60
C GLY A 133 0.08 -7.63 -20.02
N ILE A 134 -0.12 -6.46 -19.42
CA ILE A 134 0.69 -5.26 -19.70
C ILE A 134 2.01 -5.38 -18.95
N LYS A 135 3.12 -5.17 -19.66
CA LYS A 135 4.45 -5.16 -19.08
C LYS A 135 4.65 -3.87 -18.28
N THR A 136 5.01 -4.00 -17.02
CA THR A 136 5.24 -2.88 -16.09
C THR A 136 6.68 -2.91 -15.58
N ARG A 137 7.17 -1.74 -15.18
CA ARG A 137 8.51 -1.57 -14.58
C ARG A 137 8.42 -0.70 -13.34
N VAL A 138 9.35 -0.89 -12.41
CA VAL A 138 9.50 -0.08 -11.20
C VAL A 138 10.78 0.73 -11.23
N ALA A 139 10.71 1.99 -10.82
CA ALA A 139 11.89 2.82 -10.63
C ALA A 139 12.58 2.49 -9.30
N THR A 140 13.84 2.04 -9.35
CA THR A 140 14.67 1.81 -8.15
C THR A 140 15.47 3.04 -7.73
N LYS A 141 15.39 4.13 -8.51
CA LYS A 141 15.94 5.45 -8.20
C LYS A 141 14.94 6.55 -8.54
N GLN A 142 15.07 7.69 -7.86
CA GLN A 142 14.30 8.90 -8.17
C GLN A 142 14.71 9.47 -9.53
N PHE A 143 13.77 10.10 -10.21
CA PHE A 143 14.01 10.79 -11.48
C PHE A 143 13.04 11.96 -11.67
N GLU A 144 13.42 12.92 -12.51
CA GLU A 144 12.54 14.01 -12.95
C GLU A 144 12.26 13.86 -14.45
N ALA A 145 11.00 13.93 -14.85
CA ALA A 145 10.61 13.79 -16.25
C ALA A 145 9.72 14.93 -16.72
N THR A 146 9.71 15.15 -18.03
CA THR A 146 8.79 16.09 -18.68
C THR A 146 7.44 15.42 -18.85
N THR A 147 6.40 16.03 -18.27
CA THR A 147 5.00 15.62 -18.41
C THR A 147 4.22 16.72 -19.15
N PRO A 148 2.97 16.47 -19.60
CA PRO A 148 2.17 17.52 -20.22
C PRO A 148 1.90 18.74 -19.32
N ASN A 149 1.96 18.57 -17.99
CA ASN A 149 1.79 19.65 -17.02
C ASN A 149 3.11 20.29 -16.58
N GLY A 150 4.22 19.97 -17.26
CA GLY A 150 5.56 20.46 -16.94
C GLY A 150 6.43 19.41 -16.27
N LYS A 151 7.42 19.87 -15.49
CA LYS A 151 8.38 19.00 -14.83
C LYS A 151 7.74 18.30 -13.64
N GLN A 152 7.92 16.99 -13.54
CA GLN A 152 7.46 16.21 -12.40
C GLN A 152 8.57 15.29 -11.90
N ARG A 153 8.80 15.33 -10.59
CA ARG A 153 9.69 14.42 -9.89
C ARG A 153 8.93 13.16 -9.47
N PHE A 154 9.55 12.01 -9.69
CA PHE A 154 9.07 10.70 -9.31
C PHE A 154 9.95 10.09 -8.23
N ASP A 155 9.32 9.54 -7.20
CA ASP A 155 9.99 8.92 -6.07
C ASP A 155 10.35 7.44 -6.31
N TYR A 156 11.05 6.83 -5.36
CA TYR A 156 11.30 5.39 -5.36
C TYR A 156 9.99 4.59 -5.46
N GLY A 157 10.01 3.53 -6.27
CA GLY A 157 8.86 2.65 -6.46
C GLY A 157 7.87 3.14 -7.52
N ALA A 158 8.08 4.31 -8.13
CA ALA A 158 7.23 4.78 -9.22
C ALA A 158 7.09 3.72 -10.32
N ILE A 159 5.84 3.49 -10.75
CA ILE A 159 5.51 2.47 -11.75
C ILE A 159 5.52 3.13 -13.12
N MET A 160 6.20 2.52 -14.07
CA MET A 160 6.29 2.95 -15.45
C MET A 160 5.82 1.83 -16.38
N VAL A 161 5.01 2.20 -17.37
CA VAL A 161 4.48 1.30 -18.39
C VAL A 161 4.95 1.77 -19.77
N PRO A 162 5.95 1.10 -20.36
CA PRO A 162 6.49 1.52 -21.65
C PRO A 162 5.52 1.14 -22.77
N VAL A 163 5.15 2.09 -23.62
CA VAL A 163 4.25 1.84 -24.77
C VAL A 163 5.03 1.18 -25.92
N GLY A 164 6.30 1.54 -26.09
CA GLY A 164 7.11 1.17 -27.25
C GLY A 164 7.30 -0.34 -27.47
N ILE A 165 7.34 -1.15 -26.41
CA ILE A 165 7.60 -2.61 -26.47
C ILE A 165 6.32 -3.46 -26.52
N GLN A 166 5.15 -2.82 -26.54
CA GLN A 166 3.83 -3.45 -26.47
C GLN A 166 2.79 -2.56 -27.18
N ARG A 167 3.15 -2.08 -28.39
CA ARG A 167 2.35 -1.13 -29.18
C ARG A 167 0.97 -1.67 -29.54
N ASP A 168 0.86 -2.99 -29.70
CA ASP A 168 -0.40 -3.73 -29.88
C ASP A 168 -1.40 -3.52 -28.72
N LYS A 169 -0.91 -3.12 -27.53
CA LYS A 169 -1.73 -2.87 -26.34
C LYS A 169 -1.92 -1.38 -26.04
N ALA A 170 -1.56 -0.47 -26.94
CA ALA A 170 -1.59 0.98 -26.64
C ALA A 170 -2.97 1.47 -26.16
N GLU A 171 -4.05 1.07 -26.83
CA GLU A 171 -5.42 1.42 -26.44
C GLU A 171 -5.81 0.79 -25.09
N LEU A 172 -5.45 -0.47 -24.87
CA LEU A 172 -5.69 -1.17 -23.61
C LEU A 172 -4.96 -0.49 -22.44
N ILE A 173 -3.72 -0.04 -22.65
CA ILE A 173 -2.94 0.71 -21.65
C ILE A 173 -3.68 2.01 -21.31
N ALA A 174 -4.04 2.82 -22.32
CA ALA A 174 -4.74 4.08 -22.12
C ALA A 174 -6.05 3.90 -21.33
N LYS A 175 -6.87 2.91 -21.74
CA LYS A 175 -8.13 2.57 -21.05
C LYS A 175 -7.90 2.10 -19.62
N THR A 176 -6.89 1.30 -19.38
CA THR A 176 -6.57 0.79 -18.04
C THR A 176 -6.13 1.94 -17.11
N PHE A 177 -5.29 2.85 -17.60
CA PHE A 177 -4.88 4.05 -16.87
C PHE A 177 -6.05 5.00 -16.57
N GLN A 178 -6.98 5.17 -17.52
CA GLN A 178 -8.19 5.94 -17.28
C GLN A 178 -9.05 5.34 -16.15
N THR A 179 -9.14 4.02 -16.11
CA THR A 179 -9.86 3.29 -15.07
C THR A 179 -9.16 3.43 -13.71
N ILE A 180 -7.83 3.31 -13.68
CA ILE A 180 -7.01 3.52 -12.48
C ILE A 180 -7.25 4.92 -11.90
N ALA A 181 -7.20 5.97 -12.73
CA ALA A 181 -7.44 7.33 -12.27
C ALA A 181 -8.83 7.50 -11.64
N GLN A 182 -9.87 6.94 -12.26
CA GLN A 182 -11.26 7.08 -11.82
C GLN A 182 -11.60 6.24 -10.58
N GLU A 183 -11.17 4.97 -10.55
CA GLU A 183 -11.58 4.02 -9.51
C GLU A 183 -10.59 3.93 -8.34
N ASP A 184 -9.29 4.15 -8.59
CA ASP A 184 -8.22 3.96 -7.60
C ASP A 184 -7.80 5.28 -6.95
N GLY A 185 -8.25 6.42 -7.49
CA GLY A 185 -7.93 7.74 -6.96
C GLY A 185 -6.45 8.11 -7.15
N ILE A 186 -5.84 7.64 -8.24
CA ILE A 186 -4.41 7.78 -8.51
C ILE A 186 -4.18 8.82 -9.62
N HIS A 187 -3.31 9.79 -9.34
CA HIS A 187 -2.82 10.73 -10.34
C HIS A 187 -1.85 10.00 -11.28
N CYS A 188 -2.23 9.94 -12.55
CA CYS A 188 -1.51 9.26 -13.60
C CYS A 188 -1.07 10.28 -14.65
N THR A 189 0.10 10.05 -15.24
CA THR A 189 0.61 10.94 -16.29
C THR A 189 1.32 10.16 -17.38
N THR A 190 1.36 10.73 -18.57
CA THR A 190 2.20 10.23 -19.65
C THR A 190 3.56 10.89 -19.68
N LEU A 191 4.56 10.14 -20.12
CA LEU A 191 5.90 10.65 -20.40
C LEU A 191 6.08 10.74 -21.92
N SER A 192 6.49 11.91 -22.40
CA SER A 192 6.64 12.20 -23.83
C SER A 192 8.02 11.80 -24.38
N THR A 193 9.03 11.70 -23.51
CA THR A 193 10.42 11.38 -23.88
C THR A 193 10.96 10.23 -23.06
N GLY A 194 11.86 9.45 -23.66
CA GLY A 194 12.61 8.41 -22.95
C GLY A 194 13.73 8.95 -22.05
N MET A 195 14.13 10.20 -22.29
CA MET A 195 15.13 10.93 -21.51
C MET A 195 14.48 11.64 -20.33
N SER A 196 15.09 11.50 -19.16
CA SER A 196 14.76 12.24 -17.95
C SER A 196 15.47 13.60 -17.93
N ILE A 197 14.91 14.56 -17.21
CA ILE A 197 15.53 15.87 -16.96
C ILE A 197 16.68 15.70 -15.95
N GLU A 198 16.45 14.88 -14.93
CA GLU A 198 17.42 14.55 -13.88
C GLU A 198 17.21 13.10 -13.43
N GLY A 199 18.27 12.42 -12.99
CA GLY A 199 18.21 11.05 -12.50
C GLY A 199 18.34 9.99 -13.61
N ILE A 200 17.54 8.93 -13.53
CA ILE A 200 17.62 7.79 -14.46
C ILE A 200 16.69 7.96 -15.67
N ASP A 201 17.16 7.58 -16.85
CA ASP A 201 16.33 7.50 -18.06
C ASP A 201 15.39 6.30 -18.05
N LEU A 202 14.30 6.36 -18.82
CA LEU A 202 13.29 5.28 -18.89
C LEU A 202 13.84 3.95 -19.43
N GLY A 203 14.95 4.00 -20.17
CA GLY A 203 15.67 2.83 -20.68
C GLY A 203 16.72 2.25 -19.72
N SER A 204 16.98 2.90 -18.59
CA SER A 204 18.00 2.49 -17.62
C SER A 204 17.70 1.11 -17.00
N SER A 205 18.74 0.38 -16.59
CA SER A 205 18.62 -0.83 -15.77
C SER A 205 18.01 -0.55 -14.40
N SER A 206 17.98 0.71 -13.95
CA SER A 206 17.27 1.13 -12.73
C SER A 206 15.73 1.15 -12.89
N PHE A 207 15.21 0.84 -14.08
CA PHE A 207 13.82 0.46 -14.27
C PHE A 207 13.70 -1.06 -14.38
N GLU A 208 13.40 -1.71 -13.27
CA GLU A 208 13.34 -3.15 -13.19
C GLU A 208 11.99 -3.68 -13.68
N PRO A 209 11.96 -4.76 -14.48
CA PRO A 209 10.72 -5.39 -14.91
C PRO A 209 10.01 -6.02 -13.71
N LEU A 210 8.71 -5.78 -13.61
CA LEU A 210 7.88 -6.37 -12.57
C LEU A 210 7.18 -7.63 -13.08
N GLN A 211 7.08 -8.62 -12.20
CA GLN A 211 6.29 -9.82 -12.43
C GLN A 211 4.93 -9.70 -11.74
N MET A 212 3.91 -10.33 -12.34
CA MET A 212 2.58 -10.39 -11.75
C MET A 212 2.60 -11.30 -10.51
N PRO A 213 2.11 -10.84 -9.35
CA PRO A 213 2.04 -11.70 -8.18
C PRO A 213 0.99 -12.79 -8.38
N ARG A 214 1.34 -14.03 -8.01
CA ARG A 214 0.43 -15.18 -7.89
C ARG A 214 0.51 -15.64 -6.44
N VAL A 215 -0.50 -15.29 -5.65
CA VAL A 215 -0.45 -15.40 -4.19
C VAL A 215 -1.23 -16.62 -3.70
N MET A 216 -0.58 -17.40 -2.85
CA MET A 216 -1.22 -18.48 -2.09
C MET A 216 -1.36 -18.05 -0.63
N LEU A 217 -2.55 -18.18 -0.07
CA LEU A 217 -2.81 -18.03 1.36
C LEU A 217 -2.95 -19.42 1.98
N VAL A 218 -2.16 -19.69 3.02
CA VAL A 218 -2.27 -20.96 3.75
C VAL A 218 -3.40 -20.84 4.76
N VAL A 219 -4.38 -21.74 4.66
CA VAL A 219 -5.59 -21.76 5.50
C VAL A 219 -5.78 -23.14 6.15
N GLY A 220 -6.85 -23.29 6.93
CA GLY A 220 -7.28 -24.57 7.46
C GLY A 220 -6.82 -24.81 8.89
N GLN A 221 -6.75 -26.09 9.28
CA GLN A 221 -6.51 -26.48 10.67
C GLN A 221 -5.17 -25.93 11.18
N GLY A 222 -5.21 -25.32 12.36
CA GLY A 222 -4.04 -24.75 13.04
C GLY A 222 -3.65 -23.35 12.60
N VAL A 223 -4.36 -22.74 11.64
CA VAL A 223 -4.17 -21.35 11.20
C VAL A 223 -5.25 -20.45 11.81
N SER A 224 -4.85 -19.29 12.31
CA SER A 224 -5.76 -18.25 12.80
C SER A 224 -6.64 -17.73 11.67
N ALA A 225 -7.95 -17.97 11.79
CA ALA A 225 -8.93 -17.56 10.78
C ALA A 225 -9.07 -16.02 10.69
N THR A 226 -8.86 -15.31 11.79
CA THR A 226 -8.91 -13.84 11.82
C THR A 226 -7.75 -13.25 11.04
N ASP A 227 -6.55 -13.78 11.24
CA ASP A 227 -5.33 -13.14 10.73
C ASP A 227 -5.15 -13.45 9.24
N ILE A 228 -5.40 -14.71 8.84
CA ILE A 228 -5.43 -15.05 7.41
C ILE A 228 -6.64 -14.42 6.71
N GLY A 229 -7.74 -14.22 7.44
CA GLY A 229 -8.94 -13.53 6.95
C GLY A 229 -8.67 -12.05 6.65
N GLU A 230 -7.86 -11.37 7.47
CA GLU A 230 -7.41 -10.01 7.20
C GLU A 230 -6.58 -9.93 5.92
N ALA A 231 -5.58 -10.81 5.78
CA ALA A 231 -4.74 -10.88 4.58
C ALA A 231 -5.58 -11.15 3.31
N TRP A 232 -6.53 -12.10 3.40
CA TRP A 232 -7.45 -12.41 2.32
C TRP A 232 -8.32 -11.20 1.96
N HIS A 233 -8.95 -10.56 2.94
CA HIS A 233 -9.79 -9.39 2.71
C HIS A 233 -8.98 -8.22 2.12
N LEU A 234 -7.75 -7.98 2.58
CA LEU A 234 -6.90 -6.92 2.02
C LEU A 234 -6.58 -7.19 0.54
N LEU A 235 -6.16 -8.40 0.21
CA LEU A 235 -5.77 -8.74 -1.16
C LEU A 235 -6.98 -8.74 -2.09
N ASP A 236 -8.05 -9.46 -1.73
CA ASP A 236 -9.22 -9.66 -2.58
C ASP A 236 -10.15 -8.43 -2.57
N GLN A 237 -10.63 -8.01 -1.41
CA GLN A 237 -11.67 -6.97 -1.32
C GLN A 237 -11.12 -5.55 -1.49
N ARG A 238 -9.89 -5.29 -1.01
CA ARG A 238 -9.29 -3.94 -1.11
C ARG A 238 -8.48 -3.81 -2.38
N PHE A 239 -7.57 -4.75 -2.63
CA PHE A 239 -6.64 -4.64 -3.74
C PHE A 239 -7.05 -5.38 -5.00
N ALA A 240 -8.15 -6.13 -5.00
CA ALA A 240 -8.62 -6.92 -6.14
C ALA A 240 -7.51 -7.83 -6.73
N ILE A 241 -6.64 -8.33 -5.86
CA ILE A 241 -5.58 -9.29 -6.16
C ILE A 241 -6.13 -10.68 -5.92
N GLU A 242 -6.11 -11.52 -6.95
CA GLU A 242 -6.57 -12.90 -6.84
C GLU A 242 -5.61 -13.71 -5.98
N VAL A 243 -6.19 -14.53 -5.10
CA VAL A 243 -5.46 -15.41 -4.20
C VAL A 243 -5.99 -16.83 -4.32
N SER A 244 -5.13 -17.82 -4.07
CA SER A 244 -5.54 -19.21 -3.89
C SER A 244 -5.48 -19.59 -2.42
N LEU A 245 -6.59 -20.11 -1.88
CA LEU A 245 -6.65 -20.61 -0.52
C LEU A 245 -6.24 -22.08 -0.52
N ILE A 246 -5.14 -22.42 0.15
CA ILE A 246 -4.61 -23.79 0.21
C ILE A 246 -4.56 -24.25 1.65
N GLU A 247 -5.19 -25.38 1.94
CA GLU A 247 -5.14 -25.96 3.28
C GLU A 247 -3.74 -26.43 3.64
N THR A 248 -3.35 -26.27 4.90
CA THR A 248 -2.04 -26.69 5.45
C THR A 248 -1.64 -28.11 5.03
N GLN A 249 -2.56 -29.06 5.14
CA GLN A 249 -2.37 -30.48 4.76
C GLN A 249 -2.18 -30.73 3.25
N SER A 250 -2.51 -29.75 2.41
CA SER A 250 -2.40 -29.87 0.95
C SER A 250 -1.07 -29.32 0.40
N ILE A 251 -0.28 -28.61 1.21
CA ILE A 251 0.96 -27.94 0.77
C ILE A 251 1.91 -28.92 0.05
N GLY A 252 2.08 -30.14 0.57
CA GLY A 252 2.95 -31.15 -0.03
C GLY A 252 2.46 -31.73 -1.37
N ARG A 253 1.20 -31.49 -1.75
CA ARG A 253 0.56 -32.04 -2.96
C ARG A 253 0.35 -31.01 -4.06
N VAL A 254 0.48 -29.72 -3.74
CA VAL A 254 0.25 -28.62 -4.68
C VAL A 254 1.56 -28.25 -5.37
N GLU A 255 1.49 -27.93 -6.67
CA GLU A 255 2.63 -27.42 -7.42
C GLU A 255 2.94 -25.96 -7.02
N LEU A 256 3.80 -25.78 -6.01
CA LEU A 256 4.12 -24.45 -5.46
C LEU A 256 4.76 -23.50 -6.49
N GLY A 257 5.40 -24.02 -7.55
CA GLY A 257 6.01 -23.23 -8.63
C GLY A 257 5.03 -22.35 -9.41
N ARG A 258 3.71 -22.55 -9.24
CA ARG A 258 2.67 -21.68 -9.79
C ARG A 258 2.50 -20.37 -9.00
N TYR A 259 3.07 -20.26 -7.80
CA TYR A 259 2.94 -19.09 -6.94
C TYR A 259 4.26 -18.34 -6.84
N THR A 260 4.17 -17.01 -6.83
CA THR A 260 5.32 -16.13 -6.56
C THR A 260 5.46 -15.86 -5.06
N THR A 261 4.35 -15.95 -4.33
CA THR A 261 4.27 -15.56 -2.92
C THR A 261 3.35 -16.51 -2.17
N ILE A 262 3.80 -16.93 -0.98
CA ILE A 262 3.01 -17.71 -0.03
C ILE A 262 2.89 -16.88 1.25
N VAL A 263 1.67 -16.73 1.75
CA VAL A 263 1.39 -16.04 3.01
C VAL A 263 0.94 -17.06 4.05
N MET A 264 1.61 -17.03 5.20
CA MET A 264 1.34 -17.85 6.37
C MET A 264 1.06 -16.91 7.53
N ALA A 265 -0.19 -16.84 7.96
CA ALA A 265 -0.61 -16.04 9.12
C ALA A 265 -0.37 -16.80 10.44
N ASP A 266 -0.77 -16.24 11.57
CA ASP A 266 -0.58 -16.90 12.85
C ASP A 266 -1.10 -18.35 12.90
N GLY A 267 -0.36 -19.24 13.56
CA GLY A 267 -0.71 -20.67 13.64
C GLY A 267 0.44 -21.64 13.89
N SER A 268 0.09 -22.92 14.13
CA SER A 268 1.05 -23.96 14.55
C SER A 268 1.61 -24.83 13.42
N TYR A 269 1.00 -24.82 12.23
CA TYR A 269 1.44 -25.51 11.00
C TYR A 269 1.95 -26.97 11.17
N ALA A 270 1.52 -27.66 12.22
CA ALA A 270 1.99 -29.02 12.56
C ALA A 270 1.51 -30.08 11.54
N SER A 271 0.50 -29.75 10.73
CA SER A 271 -0.02 -30.59 9.66
C SER A 271 0.81 -30.54 8.36
N VAL A 272 1.83 -29.68 8.29
CA VAL A 272 2.77 -29.65 7.16
C VAL A 272 3.75 -30.81 7.32
N ASP A 273 3.61 -31.83 6.49
CA ASP A 273 4.45 -33.03 6.52
C ASP A 273 5.85 -32.78 5.93
N SER A 274 6.72 -33.79 6.00
CA SER A 274 8.09 -33.71 5.48
C SER A 274 8.16 -33.41 3.98
N ALA A 275 7.16 -33.85 3.21
CA ALA A 275 7.05 -33.56 1.77
C ALA A 275 6.67 -32.09 1.51
N GLY A 276 5.75 -31.54 2.29
CA GLY A 276 5.39 -30.13 2.31
C GLY A 276 6.59 -29.26 2.68
N MET A 277 7.32 -29.63 3.73
CA MET A 277 8.54 -28.94 4.14
C MET A 277 9.61 -28.92 3.05
N ALA A 278 9.88 -30.06 2.40
CA ALA A 278 10.84 -30.13 1.30
C ALA A 278 10.41 -29.31 0.09
N SER A 279 9.11 -29.30 -0.22
CA SER A 279 8.53 -28.48 -1.30
C SER A 279 8.64 -26.99 -1.03
N LEU A 280 8.32 -26.54 0.20
CA LEU A 280 8.46 -25.15 0.63
C LEU A 280 9.92 -24.70 0.53
N ARG A 281 10.86 -25.46 1.08
CA ARG A 281 12.30 -25.12 1.03
C ARG A 281 12.78 -24.97 -0.42
N ARG A 282 12.48 -25.95 -1.28
CA ARG A 282 12.85 -25.90 -2.69
C ARG A 282 12.23 -24.69 -3.41
N TRP A 283 10.99 -24.34 -3.08
CA TRP A 283 10.31 -23.19 -3.68
C TRP A 283 10.95 -21.85 -3.24
N ILE A 284 11.32 -21.71 -1.96
CA ILE A 284 12.07 -20.54 -1.45
C ILE A 284 13.44 -20.44 -2.13
N GLU A 285 14.19 -21.54 -2.20
CA GLU A 285 15.51 -21.61 -2.86
C GLU A 285 15.44 -21.21 -4.35
N ASN A 286 14.31 -21.45 -5.00
CA ASN A 286 14.04 -21.04 -6.39
C ASN A 286 13.54 -19.59 -6.52
N GLY A 287 13.58 -18.78 -5.46
CA GLY A 287 13.22 -17.36 -5.47
C GLY A 287 11.78 -17.06 -5.06
N GLY A 288 11.05 -18.02 -4.49
CA GLY A 288 9.74 -17.80 -3.89
C GLY A 288 9.79 -16.84 -2.69
N THR A 289 8.77 -16.00 -2.53
CA THR A 289 8.68 -15.06 -1.39
C THR A 289 7.73 -15.57 -0.32
N LEU A 290 8.26 -16.04 0.81
CA LEU A 290 7.47 -16.42 1.98
C LEU A 290 7.18 -15.19 2.86
N VAL A 291 5.90 -14.93 3.13
CA VAL A 291 5.45 -13.92 4.12
C VAL A 291 4.88 -14.67 5.31
N ALA A 292 5.64 -14.73 6.40
CA ALA A 292 5.23 -15.40 7.63
C ALA A 292 4.95 -14.36 8.73
N MET A 293 3.81 -14.50 9.40
CA MET A 293 3.35 -13.58 10.45
C MET A 293 3.23 -14.33 11.78
N GLU A 294 3.60 -13.67 12.88
CA GLU A 294 3.44 -14.19 14.24
C GLU A 294 4.04 -15.60 14.42
N GLN A 295 3.27 -16.59 14.91
CA GLN A 295 3.78 -17.94 15.17
C GLN A 295 4.21 -18.66 13.88
N ALA A 296 3.73 -18.24 12.70
CA ALA A 296 4.26 -18.77 11.43
C ALA A 296 5.72 -18.39 11.20
N ALA A 297 6.13 -17.19 11.62
CA ALA A 297 7.51 -16.74 11.45
C ALA A 297 8.43 -17.56 12.35
N GLU A 298 8.02 -17.81 13.59
CA GLU A 298 8.75 -18.71 14.50
C GLU A 298 8.81 -20.13 13.93
N TRP A 299 7.68 -20.66 13.44
CA TRP A 299 7.62 -21.97 12.80
C TRP A 299 8.57 -22.07 11.59
N ALA A 300 8.62 -21.05 10.73
CA ALA A 300 9.51 -21.03 9.57
C ALA A 300 10.99 -21.03 9.99
N VAL A 301 11.35 -20.22 10.98
CA VAL A 301 12.73 -20.15 11.52
C VAL A 301 13.14 -21.48 12.15
N ASN A 302 12.29 -22.08 12.98
CA ASN A 302 12.56 -23.38 13.63
C ASN A 302 12.78 -24.51 12.62
N ASN A 303 12.15 -24.41 11.44
CA ASN A 303 12.28 -25.37 10.36
C ASN A 303 13.36 -25.02 9.31
N ARG A 304 14.10 -23.92 9.51
CA ARG A 304 15.15 -23.44 8.60
C ARG A 304 14.63 -23.27 7.17
N LEU A 305 13.53 -22.52 7.05
CA LEU A 305 12.99 -22.01 5.80
C LEU A 305 13.54 -20.61 5.49
#